data_AF-A0A9P6MCA1-F1
#
_entry.id   AF-A0A9P6MCA1-F1
#
_cell.length_a   1.000
_cell.length_b   1.000
_cell.length_c   1.000
_cell.angle_alpha   90.00
_cell.angle_beta   90.00
_cell.angle_gamma   90.00
#
_symmetry.space_group_name_H-M   'P 1'
#
loop_
_entity.id
_entity.type
_entity.pdbx_description
1 polymer ?
#
loop_
_entity_poly.entity_id
_entity_poly.type
_entity_poly.pdbx_seq_one_letter_code
_entity_poly.pdbx_strand_id
1 'polypeptide(L)'
;MTTPTQDWTNEQLLSDAVSKKDILTFLHVNATHDFLIDRKLTGKVATVTKNAKKDALVEAYNALFANYAFRGADEPSEEEMMAAKNAAPVAEKKEVAAAEVAPPKFTKSIIKRGDGTSTPRKGSS
;
A
#
# COMPACT_ATOMS: atom_id res chain seq x y z
N MET A 1 -0.60 -8.48 -9.01
CA MET A 1 -0.37 -7.39 -8.05
C MET A 1 -1.69 -6.69 -7.85
N THR A 2 -2.39 -6.97 -6.75
CA THR A 2 -3.70 -6.37 -6.49
C THR A 2 -3.44 -5.10 -5.69
N THR A 3 -3.35 -3.96 -6.36
CA THR A 3 -3.34 -2.66 -5.67
C THR A 3 -4.71 -2.52 -5.01
N PRO A 4 -4.79 -2.37 -3.67
CA PRO A 4 -6.07 -2.19 -3.02
C PRO A 4 -6.72 -0.93 -3.58
N THR A 5 -8.01 -1.02 -3.91
CA THR A 5 -8.77 0.12 -4.40
C THR A 5 -9.03 1.08 -3.23
N GLN A 6 -9.01 2.37 -3.49
CA GLN A 6 -9.39 3.35 -2.49
C GLN A 6 -10.93 3.36 -2.33
N ASP A 7 -11.46 2.53 -1.43
CA ASP A 7 -12.90 2.42 -1.19
C ASP A 7 -13.53 3.66 -0.53
N TRP A 8 -12.75 4.49 0.16
CA TRP A 8 -13.26 5.68 0.87
C TRP A 8 -12.54 6.97 0.48
N THR A 9 -13.31 8.01 0.21
CA THR A 9 -12.79 9.37 -0.01
C THR A 9 -12.47 10.06 1.32
N ASN A 10 -11.62 11.08 1.28
CA ASN A 10 -11.23 11.84 2.48
C ASN A 10 -12.45 12.40 3.24
N GLU A 11 -13.47 12.85 2.51
CA GLU A 11 -14.74 13.33 3.08
C GLU A 11 -15.51 12.22 3.81
N GLN A 12 -15.57 11.00 3.24
CA GLN A 12 -16.21 9.86 3.91
C GLN A 12 -15.43 9.39 5.13
N LEU A 13 -14.09 9.46 5.06
CA LEU A 13 -13.22 9.12 6.16
C LEU A 13 -13.33 10.13 7.30
N LEU A 14 -13.43 11.43 7.01
CA LEU A 14 -13.67 12.47 8.02
C LEU A 14 -15.10 12.41 8.59
N SER A 15 -16.04 11.94 7.78
CA SER A 15 -17.41 11.68 8.20
C SER A 15 -17.52 10.46 9.14
N ASP A 16 -18.60 10.42 9.93
CA ASP A 16 -18.95 9.26 10.77
C ASP A 16 -19.45 8.06 9.93
N ALA A 17 -19.57 8.22 8.61
CA ALA A 17 -19.95 7.17 7.67
C ALA A 17 -19.05 5.93 7.74
N VAL A 18 -17.76 6.11 8.04
CA VAL A 18 -16.80 5.00 8.21
C VAL A 18 -16.38 4.91 9.67
N SER A 19 -16.49 3.74 10.27
CA SER A 19 -16.04 3.55 11.66
C SER A 19 -14.50 3.56 11.77
N LYS A 20 -13.96 4.03 12.90
CA LYS A 20 -12.51 3.95 13.18
C LYS A 20 -11.98 2.50 13.09
N LYS A 21 -12.83 1.55 13.47
CA LYS A 21 -12.53 0.11 13.40
C LYS A 21 -12.34 -0.34 11.96
N ASP A 22 -13.25 0.00 11.05
CA ASP A 22 -13.15 -0.37 9.63
C ASP A 22 -11.88 0.18 8.98
N ILE A 23 -11.56 1.47 9.21
CA ILE A 23 -10.34 2.08 8.67
C ILE A 23 -9.10 1.32 9.16
N LEU A 24 -9.07 0.99 10.45
CA LEU A 24 -7.94 0.28 11.03
C LEU A 24 -7.84 -1.16 10.54
N THR A 25 -8.95 -1.88 10.43
CA THR A 25 -8.99 -3.24 9.86
C THR A 25 -8.49 -3.22 8.41
N PHE A 26 -8.92 -2.24 7.62
CA PHE A 26 -8.44 -2.08 6.24
C PHE A 26 -6.93 -1.83 6.20
N LEU A 27 -6.42 -0.96 7.07
CA LEU A 27 -4.97 -0.71 7.18
C LEU A 27 -4.22 -1.99 7.56
N HIS A 28 -4.73 -2.79 8.49
CA HIS A 28 -4.11 -4.06 8.88
C HIS A 28 -4.07 -5.11 7.77
N VAL A 29 -5.10 -5.14 6.93
CA VAL A 29 -5.19 -6.10 5.81
C VAL A 29 -4.31 -5.68 4.64
N ASN A 30 -4.24 -4.38 4.36
CA ASN A 30 -3.68 -3.87 3.11
C ASN A 30 -2.32 -3.17 3.26
N ALA A 31 -1.97 -2.67 4.45
CA ALA A 31 -0.69 -1.99 4.67
C ALA A 31 0.41 -2.97 5.07
N THR A 32 1.66 -2.58 4.79
CA THR A 32 2.83 -3.29 5.32
C THR A 32 2.93 -3.11 6.82
N HIS A 33 3.52 -4.09 7.52
CA HIS A 33 3.67 -4.00 8.97
C HIS A 33 4.58 -2.84 9.38
N ASP A 34 5.63 -2.54 8.61
CA ASP A 34 6.52 -1.40 8.84
C ASP A 34 5.75 -0.07 8.84
N PHE A 35 4.81 0.10 7.90
CA PHE A 35 3.94 1.27 7.83
C PHE A 35 3.03 1.40 9.06
N LEU A 36 2.50 0.26 9.55
CA LEU A 36 1.68 0.24 10.76
C LEU A 36 2.51 0.61 12.01
N ILE A 37 3.78 0.19 12.08
CA ILE A 37 4.68 0.54 13.19
C ILE A 37 4.94 2.04 13.21
N ASP A 38 5.30 2.62 12.05
CA ASP A 38 5.58 4.06 11.92
C ASP A 38 4.40 4.92 12.40
N ARG A 39 3.18 4.51 12.01
CA ARG A 39 1.93 5.19 12.40
C ARG A 39 1.39 4.78 13.77
N LYS A 40 2.08 3.89 14.50
CA LYS A 40 1.65 3.33 15.80
C LYS A 40 0.26 2.69 15.74
N LEU A 41 -0.06 2.07 14.60
CA LEU A 41 -1.30 1.37 14.34
C LEU A 41 -1.20 -0.14 14.59
N THR A 42 -0.04 -0.64 15.01
CA THR A 42 0.15 -2.05 15.37
C THR A 42 -0.57 -2.45 16.66
N GLY A 43 -1.09 -3.67 16.70
CA GLY A 43 -1.69 -4.27 17.89
C GLY A 43 -3.22 -4.32 17.85
N LYS A 44 -3.86 -4.69 18.97
CA LYS A 44 -5.31 -4.98 18.98
C LYS A 44 -6.13 -3.78 18.50
N VAL A 45 -7.00 -4.01 17.51
CA VAL A 45 -7.92 -3.01 16.92
C VAL A 45 -8.67 -2.23 18.01
N ALA A 46 -9.14 -2.91 19.06
CA ALA A 46 -9.85 -2.27 20.17
C ALA A 46 -8.99 -1.30 21.01
N THR A 47 -7.69 -1.52 21.10
CA THR A 47 -6.74 -0.68 21.85
C THR A 47 -6.29 0.50 21.00
N VAL A 48 -5.95 0.22 19.73
CA VAL A 48 -5.52 1.24 18.78
C VAL A 48 -6.67 2.20 18.49
N THR A 49 -7.90 1.76 18.28
CA THR A 49 -9.06 2.67 18.04
C THR A 49 -9.43 3.57 19.23
N LYS A 50 -9.02 3.21 20.45
CA LYS A 50 -9.18 4.05 21.65
C LYS A 50 -8.11 5.14 21.75
N ASN A 51 -6.88 4.83 21.32
CA ASN A 51 -5.75 5.75 21.39
C ASN A 51 -5.59 6.59 20.10
N ALA A 52 -5.97 6.04 18.95
CA ALA A 52 -5.83 6.67 17.65
C ALA A 52 -6.93 7.70 17.42
N LYS A 53 -6.50 8.92 17.05
CA LYS A 53 -7.41 9.96 16.59
C LYS A 53 -7.95 9.58 15.22
N LYS A 54 -9.21 9.95 14.97
CA LYS A 54 -9.87 9.74 13.68
C LYS A 54 -9.05 10.37 12.54
N ASP A 55 -8.63 11.62 12.73
CA ASP A 55 -7.76 12.36 11.82
C ASP A 55 -6.45 11.62 11.50
N ALA A 56 -5.78 11.08 12.52
CA ALA A 56 -4.56 10.29 12.35
C ALA A 56 -4.80 8.99 11.55
N LEU A 57 -5.97 8.36 11.69
CA LEU A 57 -6.36 7.19 10.87
C LEU A 57 -6.63 7.60 9.42
N VAL A 58 -7.25 8.76 9.19
CA VAL A 58 -7.47 9.31 7.84
C VAL A 58 -6.13 9.65 7.18
N GLU A 59 -5.23 10.34 7.88
CA GLU A 59 -3.88 10.62 7.37
C GLU A 59 -3.11 9.34 7.06
N ALA A 60 -3.16 8.32 7.93
CA ALA A 60 -2.52 7.04 7.69
C ALA A 60 -3.11 6.34 6.47
N TYR A 61 -4.43 6.37 6.30
CA TYR A 61 -5.08 5.85 5.10
C TYR A 61 -4.59 6.57 3.85
N ASN A 62 -4.61 7.90 3.79
CA ASN A 62 -4.12 8.63 2.61
C ASN A 62 -2.62 8.40 2.36
N ALA A 63 -1.82 8.34 3.43
CA ALA A 63 -0.38 8.07 3.35
C ALA A 63 -0.06 6.66 2.83
N LEU A 64 -0.93 5.67 3.08
CA LEU A 64 -0.80 4.34 2.50
C LEU A 64 -0.80 4.41 0.97
N PHE A 65 -1.78 5.14 0.41
CA PHE A 65 -1.90 5.33 -1.05
C PHE A 65 -0.82 6.26 -1.61
N ALA A 66 -0.42 7.29 -0.87
CA ALA A 66 0.63 8.22 -1.30
C ALA A 66 2.02 7.55 -1.37
N ASN A 67 2.34 6.70 -0.40
CA ASN A 67 3.62 5.98 -0.35
C ASN A 67 3.60 4.66 -1.12
N TYR A 68 2.44 4.23 -1.63
CA TYR A 68 2.23 2.90 -2.19
C TYR A 68 2.70 1.79 -1.24
N ALA A 69 2.53 2.00 0.07
CA ALA A 69 2.99 1.09 1.14
C ALA A 69 2.01 -0.09 1.32
N PHE A 70 1.53 -0.63 0.20
CA PHE A 70 0.64 -1.76 0.18
C PHE A 70 1.42 -3.04 0.41
N ARG A 71 0.82 -3.96 1.17
CA ARG A 71 1.34 -5.31 1.33
C ARG A 71 1.50 -5.98 -0.03
N GLY A 72 2.72 -6.40 -0.36
CA GLY A 72 2.99 -7.25 -1.50
C GLY A 72 2.47 -8.67 -1.26
N ALA A 73 2.12 -9.40 -2.33
CA ALA A 73 1.70 -10.81 -2.23
C ALA A 73 2.79 -11.74 -1.65
N ASP A 74 4.01 -11.23 -1.49
CA ASP A 74 5.18 -11.92 -0.92
C ASP A 74 5.39 -11.58 0.56
N GLU A 75 4.70 -10.58 1.11
CA GLU A 75 4.87 -10.20 2.51
C GLU A 75 3.95 -11.01 3.45
N PRO A 76 4.52 -11.63 4.51
CA PRO A 76 3.76 -12.37 5.51
C PRO A 76 2.79 -11.46 6.27
N SER A 77 1.67 -12.01 6.72
CA SER A 77 0.64 -11.26 7.46
C SER A 77 1.20 -10.72 8.77
N GLU A 78 0.58 -9.71 9.39
CA GLU A 78 1.03 -9.21 10.71
C GLU A 78 1.13 -10.36 11.75
N GLU A 79 0.24 -11.36 11.65
CA GLU A 79 0.29 -12.59 12.44
C GLU A 79 1.54 -13.43 12.17
N GLU A 80 1.95 -13.54 10.90
CA GLU A 80 3.12 -14.30 10.50
C GLU A 80 4.43 -13.56 10.79
N MET A 81 4.45 -12.23 10.69
CA MET A 81 5.62 -11.42 11.03
C MET A 81 5.83 -11.34 12.55
N MET A 82 4.76 -11.24 13.35
CA MET A 82 4.85 -11.35 14.81
C MET A 82 5.24 -12.77 15.26
N ALA A 83 4.73 -13.82 14.60
CA ALA A 83 5.15 -15.20 14.86
C ALA A 83 6.62 -15.42 14.49
N ALA A 84 7.10 -14.87 13.36
CA ALA A 84 8.49 -14.96 12.93
C ALA A 84 9.46 -14.23 13.87
N LYS A 85 9.06 -13.09 14.45
CA LYS A 85 9.89 -12.33 15.39
C LYS A 85 10.09 -13.03 16.73
N ASN A 86 9.21 -13.97 17.07
CA ASN A 86 9.33 -14.80 18.27
C ASN A 86 10.25 -16.03 18.08
N ALA A 87 10.87 -16.18 16.90
CA ALA A 87 11.62 -17.38 16.49
C ALA A 87 13.11 -17.14 16.09
N ALA A 88 13.70 -15.96 16.29
CA ALA A 88 15.09 -15.73 15.86
C ALA A 88 16.11 -16.57 16.67
N PRO A 89 17.29 -16.97 16.11
CA PRO A 89 17.95 -16.49 14.88
C PRO A 89 18.54 -17.59 13.94
N VAL A 90 18.81 -17.31 12.65
CA VAL A 90 20.14 -17.41 11.97
C VAL A 90 20.10 -17.16 10.44
N ALA A 91 21.09 -16.36 9.99
CA ALA A 91 21.81 -16.36 8.69
C ALA A 91 21.03 -16.07 7.39
N GLU A 92 21.21 -14.87 6.82
CA GLU A 92 22.16 -14.59 5.71
C GLU A 92 21.50 -14.85 4.34
N LYS A 93 21.29 -13.85 3.48
CA LYS A 93 22.37 -13.27 2.69
C LYS A 93 21.99 -11.93 2.06
N LYS A 94 22.89 -10.99 2.29
CA LYS A 94 23.20 -9.76 1.55
C LYS A 94 23.26 -10.01 0.04
N GLU A 95 22.56 -9.21 -0.75
CA GLU A 95 23.13 -8.76 -2.02
C GLU A 95 22.82 -7.27 -2.25
N VAL A 96 23.90 -6.49 -2.23
CA VAL A 96 23.95 -5.08 -2.59
C VAL A 96 24.46 -4.99 -4.02
N ALA A 97 23.88 -4.04 -4.75
CA ALA A 97 24.37 -3.41 -5.98
C ALA A 97 24.21 -4.18 -7.32
N ALA A 98 23.30 -3.69 -8.16
CA ALA A 98 23.59 -3.41 -9.57
C ALA A 98 22.51 -2.53 -10.23
N ALA A 99 22.98 -1.42 -10.79
CA ALA A 99 22.48 -0.73 -11.99
C ALA A 99 21.14 0.03 -11.95
N GLU A 100 21.30 1.35 -12.03
CA GLU A 100 20.46 2.30 -12.74
C GLU A 100 19.72 1.69 -13.95
N VAL A 101 18.40 1.54 -13.89
CA VAL A 101 17.45 1.97 -14.94
C VAL A 101 16.11 2.19 -14.24
N ALA A 102 15.72 3.46 -14.05
CA ALA A 102 14.37 3.79 -13.61
C ALA A 102 13.36 3.17 -14.59
N PRO A 103 12.41 2.32 -14.16
CA PRO A 103 11.39 1.82 -15.06
C PRO A 103 10.58 3.02 -15.59
N PRO A 104 10.34 3.11 -16.91
CA PRO A 104 9.66 4.25 -17.49
C PRO A 104 8.27 4.41 -16.84
N LYS A 105 8.06 5.59 -16.25
CA LYS A 105 6.89 6.00 -15.43
C LYS A 105 5.54 6.06 -16.20
N PHE A 106 5.42 5.38 -17.34
CA PHE A 106 4.23 5.44 -18.18
C PHE A 106 3.80 4.04 -18.65
N THR A 107 2.68 3.57 -18.09
CA THR A 107 1.90 2.45 -18.62
C THR A 107 0.95 2.96 -19.69
N LYS A 108 1.21 2.64 -20.96
CA LYS A 108 0.32 2.99 -22.06
C LYS A 108 -0.68 1.84 -22.30
N SER A 109 -1.88 1.97 -21.74
CA SER A 109 -2.98 1.01 -21.98
C SER A 109 -3.76 1.43 -23.23
N ILE A 110 -3.75 0.58 -24.26
CA ILE A 110 -4.48 0.81 -25.50
C ILE A 110 -5.95 0.42 -25.27
N ILE A 111 -6.81 1.42 -25.07
CA ILE A 111 -8.24 1.22 -24.71
C ILE A 111 -9.05 0.71 -25.91
N LYS A 112 -8.58 0.90 -27.15
CA LYS A 112 -9.24 0.42 -28.36
C LYS A 112 -8.22 0.13 -29.47
N ARG A 113 -8.27 -1.07 -30.02
CA ARG A 113 -7.39 -1.52 -31.12
C ARG A 113 -7.86 -0.84 -32.42
N GLY A 114 -7.12 0.16 -32.90
CA GLY A 114 -7.32 0.74 -34.24
C GLY A 114 -6.70 -0.15 -35.32
N ASP A 115 -7.24 -0.11 -36.54
CA ASP A 115 -6.72 -0.87 -37.69
C ASP A 115 -5.24 -0.55 -37.90
N GLY A 116 -4.38 -1.55 -37.75
CA GLY A 116 -2.95 -1.43 -37.49
C GLY A 116 -2.09 -0.96 -38.68
N THR A 117 -2.62 -0.13 -39.56
CA THR A 117 -2.01 0.24 -40.84
C THR A 117 -1.43 1.66 -40.88
N SER A 118 -1.52 2.45 -39.81
CA SER A 118 -0.85 3.77 -39.74
C SER A 118 -0.21 4.00 -38.38
N THR A 119 1.09 3.72 -38.28
CA THR A 119 1.89 4.12 -37.11
C THR A 119 2.43 5.53 -37.35
N PRO A 120 2.30 6.47 -36.40
CA PRO A 120 2.79 7.83 -36.59
C PRO A 120 4.32 7.81 -36.66
N ARG A 121 4.85 8.16 -37.84
CA ARG A 121 6.29 8.30 -38.08
C ARG A 121 6.70 9.73 -37.73
N LYS A 122 7.81 9.86 -36.98
CA LYS A 122 8.35 11.15 -36.53
C LYS A 122 8.61 12.06 -37.75
N GLY A 123 7.87 13.17 -37.86
CA GLY A 123 8.04 14.18 -38.92
C GLY A 123 6.83 14.47 -39.82
N SER A 124 5.69 13.77 -39.66
CA SER A 124 4.42 14.21 -40.29
C SER A 124 3.64 15.10 -39.33
N SER A 125 3.42 16.35 -39.72
CA SER A 125 2.46 17.26 -39.08
C SER A 125 1.03 16.94 -39.48
#